data_AF-A0A959HTW2-F1
#
_entry.id   AF-A0A959HTW2-F1
#
_cell.length_a   1.000
_cell.length_b   1.000
_cell.length_c   1.000
_cell.angle_alpha   90.00
_cell.angle_beta   90.00
_cell.angle_gamma   90.00
#
_symmetry.space_group_name_H-M   'P 1'
#
loop_
_entity.id
_entity.type
_entity.pdbx_description
1 polymer ?
#
loop_
_entity_poly.entity_id
_entity_poly.type
_entity_poly.pdbx_seq_one_letter_code
_entity_poly.pdbx_strand_id
1 'polypeptide(L)'
;MNEIILYQADELPERIEVRVGEETVWLNRQQIASLFGRDVKTIGKHINNVFSEGELVENSTVAKFATVQNEGGRIIERQIEYYNLDVIISVGYRVKSKQGTQFRIWATNVLREYLMKGYAVNNRINRLEDKIDSINQKVNEIDFQIKFAELPTQGIFFDGQIFDAYEFVSKLNRSN
;
A
#
# COMPACT_ATOMS: atom_id res chain seq x y z
N MET A 1 -4.67 9.27 -21.17
CA MET A 1 -4.31 10.53 -20.49
C MET A 1 -4.37 10.27 -18.99
N ASN A 2 -3.23 10.01 -18.36
CA ASN A 2 -3.15 9.92 -16.90
C ASN A 2 -2.77 11.31 -16.38
N GLU A 3 -3.76 12.16 -16.10
CA GLU A 3 -3.52 13.37 -15.32
C GLU A 3 -3.32 12.95 -13.86
N ILE A 4 -2.06 12.79 -13.45
CA ILE A 4 -1.72 12.77 -12.03
C ILE A 4 -1.85 14.22 -11.56
N ILE A 5 -2.95 14.54 -10.88
CA ILE A 5 -3.13 15.83 -10.20
C ILE A 5 -2.17 15.84 -9.02
N LEU A 6 -0.93 16.28 -9.25
CA LEU A 6 0.10 16.24 -8.21
C LEU A 6 -0.20 17.13 -7.02
N TYR A 7 -0.92 18.22 -7.24
CA TYR A 7 -1.29 19.21 -6.24
C TYR A 7 -1.83 20.41 -7.02
N GLN A 8 -3.11 20.72 -6.86
CA GLN A 8 -3.71 21.96 -7.38
C GLN A 8 -3.82 22.92 -6.20
N ALA A 9 -2.86 23.82 -6.05
CA ALA A 9 -3.15 25.03 -5.30
C ALA A 9 -4.06 25.87 -6.19
N ASP A 10 -5.22 26.29 -5.67
CA ASP A 10 -6.12 27.23 -6.34
C ASP A 10 -5.43 28.58 -6.71
N GLU A 11 -4.19 28.78 -6.25
CA GLU A 11 -3.36 29.97 -6.46
C GLU A 11 -2.06 29.72 -7.25
N LEU A 12 -1.81 28.54 -7.82
CA LEU A 12 -0.65 28.37 -8.70
C LEU A 12 -0.93 29.10 -10.03
N PRO A 13 -0.19 30.17 -10.36
CA PRO A 13 -0.46 30.98 -11.55
C PRO A 13 -0.10 30.26 -12.85
N GLU A 14 0.57 29.10 -12.77
CA GLU A 14 1.16 28.41 -13.90
C GLU A 14 0.89 26.90 -13.81
N ARG A 15 0.39 26.30 -14.89
CA ARG A 15 0.28 24.83 -15.02
C ARG A 15 1.69 24.28 -15.16
N ILE A 16 2.16 23.55 -14.16
CA ILE A 16 3.46 22.88 -14.21
C ILE A 16 3.30 21.62 -15.07
N GLU A 17 3.98 21.59 -16.21
CA GLU A 17 4.06 20.37 -17.01
C GLU A 17 4.89 19.31 -16.30
N VAL A 18 4.29 18.15 -16.06
CA VAL A 18 4.91 17.08 -15.30
C VAL A 18 5.29 15.94 -16.25
N ARG A 19 6.51 15.41 -16.11
CA ARG A 19 6.87 14.13 -16.72
C ARG A 19 6.44 12.99 -15.80
N VAL A 20 5.55 12.15 -16.29
CA VAL A 20 5.10 10.93 -15.60
C VAL A 20 5.78 9.74 -16.25
N GLY A 21 6.46 8.91 -15.47
CA GLY A 21 7.14 7.71 -15.94
C GLY A 21 7.60 6.84 -14.78
N GLU A 22 7.57 5.52 -14.95
CA GLU A 22 8.00 4.53 -13.93
C GLU A 22 7.33 4.75 -12.56
N GLU A 23 6.00 4.91 -12.56
CA GLU A 23 5.17 5.09 -11.35
C GLU A 23 5.50 6.34 -10.51
N THR A 24 6.38 7.21 -11.00
CA THR A 24 6.76 8.43 -10.29
C THR A 24 6.65 9.66 -11.18
N VAL A 25 6.92 10.78 -10.55
CA VAL A 25 6.81 12.11 -11.11
C VAL A 25 8.19 12.73 -11.14
N TRP A 26 8.54 13.29 -12.30
CA TRP A 26 9.83 13.89 -12.53
C TRP A 26 9.69 15.39 -12.79
N LEU A 27 10.38 16.20 -11.98
CA LEU A 27 10.46 17.65 -12.15
C LEU A 27 11.91 18.12 -12.19
N ASN A 28 12.22 19.08 -13.04
CA ASN A 28 13.51 19.77 -13.00
C ASN A 28 13.52 20.88 -11.94
N ARG A 29 14.71 21.46 -11.66
CA ARG A 29 14.87 22.51 -10.61
C ARG A 29 13.98 23.73 -10.84
N GLN A 30 13.72 24.08 -12.10
CA GLN A 30 12.89 25.23 -12.47
C GLN A 30 11.42 24.98 -12.13
N GLN A 31 10.95 23.77 -12.42
CA GLN A 31 9.57 23.35 -12.12
C GLN A 31 9.34 23.23 -10.61
N ILE A 32 10.31 22.68 -9.86
CA ILE A 32 10.24 22.63 -8.39
C ILE A 32 10.24 24.04 -7.78
N ALA A 33 11.01 24.96 -8.36
CA ALA A 33 11.01 26.37 -7.98
C ALA A 33 9.64 27.03 -8.18
N SER A 34 9.00 26.81 -9.33
CA SER A 34 7.64 27.29 -9.60
C SER A 34 6.62 26.65 -8.64
N LEU A 35 6.69 25.33 -8.44
CA LEU A 35 5.80 24.56 -7.55
C LEU A 35 5.78 25.11 -6.13
N PHE A 36 6.96 25.43 -5.58
CA PHE A 36 7.08 25.92 -4.22
C PHE A 36 7.20 27.44 -4.10
N GLY A 37 7.08 28.20 -5.19
CA GLY A 37 7.19 29.66 -5.18
C GLY A 37 8.52 30.16 -4.60
N ARG A 38 9.65 29.56 -5.01
CA ARG A 38 11.00 29.88 -4.52
C ARG A 38 12.02 29.95 -5.65
N ASP A 39 13.12 30.65 -5.39
CA ASP A 39 14.21 30.74 -6.36
C ASP A 39 14.89 29.39 -6.60
N VAL A 40 15.28 29.16 -7.85
CA VAL A 40 15.98 27.95 -8.32
C VAL A 40 17.27 27.68 -7.55
N LYS A 41 17.96 28.75 -7.11
CA LYS A 41 19.16 28.66 -6.27
C LYS A 41 18.83 28.08 -4.89
N THR A 42 17.71 28.49 -4.29
CA THR A 42 17.25 28.00 -2.99
C THR A 42 16.83 26.54 -3.08
N ILE A 43 16.08 26.17 -4.13
CA ILE A 43 15.76 24.76 -4.42
C ILE A 43 17.02 23.92 -4.58
N GLY A 44 17.99 24.42 -5.35
CA GLY A 44 19.30 23.80 -5.50
C GLY A 44 20.02 23.53 -4.20
N LYS A 45 20.02 24.51 -3.29
CA LYS A 45 20.59 24.35 -1.95
C LYS A 45 19.88 23.24 -1.18
N HIS A 46 18.55 23.19 -1.22
CA HIS A 46 17.81 22.14 -0.53
C HIS A 46 18.09 20.75 -1.12
N ILE A 47 18.13 20.60 -2.44
CA ILE A 47 18.48 19.33 -3.11
C ILE A 47 19.89 18.86 -2.70
N ASN A 48 20.88 19.75 -2.76
CA ASN A 48 22.24 19.41 -2.35
C ASN A 48 22.30 19.00 -0.87
N ASN A 49 21.56 19.69 -0.01
CA ASN A 49 21.47 19.33 1.40
C ASN A 49 20.87 17.92 1.59
N VAL A 50 19.78 17.60 0.89
CA VAL A 50 19.13 16.27 0.94
C VAL A 50 20.12 15.14 0.65
N PHE A 51 20.97 15.31 -0.38
CA PHE A 51 22.00 14.31 -0.69
C PHE A 51 23.16 14.33 0.30
N SER A 52 23.62 15.51 0.72
CA SER A 52 24.74 15.63 1.67
C SER A 52 24.42 15.10 3.07
N GLU A 53 23.16 15.19 3.47
CA GLU A 53 22.64 14.67 4.75
C GLU A 53 22.35 13.16 4.66
N GLY A 54 22.46 12.56 3.48
CA GLY A 54 22.19 11.13 3.26
C GLY A 54 20.71 10.76 3.34
N GLU A 55 19.80 11.73 3.21
CA GLU A 55 18.35 11.46 3.23
C GLU A 55 17.93 10.64 2.00
N LEU A 56 18.52 10.95 0.84
CA LEU A 56 18.27 10.25 -0.42
C LEU A 56 19.58 9.96 -1.15
N VAL A 57 19.56 8.95 -2.04
CA VAL A 57 20.68 8.59 -2.90
C VAL A 57 20.46 9.17 -4.30
N GLU A 58 21.44 9.90 -4.82
CA GLU A 58 21.32 10.61 -6.09
C GLU A 58 21.04 9.68 -7.28
N ASN A 59 21.74 8.54 -7.36
CA ASN A 59 21.62 7.60 -8.49
C ASN A 59 20.22 6.98 -8.66
N SER A 60 19.41 6.93 -7.61
CA SER A 60 18.05 6.37 -7.65
C SER A 60 16.97 7.44 -7.75
N THR A 61 17.32 8.71 -7.55
CA THR A 61 16.34 9.81 -7.44
C THR A 61 16.55 10.92 -8.46
N VAL A 62 17.65 10.87 -9.23
CA VAL A 62 18.00 11.83 -10.28
C VAL A 62 18.12 11.12 -11.62
N ALA A 63 17.44 11.66 -12.63
CA ALA A 63 17.55 11.25 -14.01
C ALA A 63 18.03 12.43 -14.88
N LYS A 64 18.91 12.15 -15.84
CA LYS A 64 19.38 13.14 -16.82
C LYS A 64 18.66 12.92 -18.14
N PHE A 65 18.00 13.96 -18.63
CA PHE A 65 17.30 13.93 -19.90
C PHE A 65 17.94 14.90 -20.88
N ALA A 66 18.26 14.38 -22.07
CA ALA A 66 18.70 15.20 -23.19
C ALA A 66 17.59 16.17 -23.59
N THR A 67 17.90 17.46 -23.62
CA THR A 67 17.02 18.50 -24.14
C THR A 67 17.76 19.27 -25.21
N VAL A 68 17.23 19.22 -26.42
CA VAL A 68 17.76 19.95 -27.56
C VAL A 68 17.17 21.34 -27.58
N GLN A 69 18.02 22.36 -27.49
CA GLN A 69 17.63 23.76 -27.60
C GLN A 69 18.31 24.38 -28.83
N ASN A 70 17.58 25.23 -29.56
CA ASN A 70 18.13 25.98 -30.68
C ASN A 70 18.47 27.39 -30.20
N GLU A 71 19.75 27.68 -30.00
CA GLU A 71 20.25 28.99 -29.59
C GLU A 71 21.05 29.60 -30.75
N GLY A 72 20.58 30.72 -31.30
CA GLY A 72 21.31 31.48 -32.32
C GLY A 72 21.62 30.70 -33.62
N GLY A 73 20.77 29.74 -33.99
CA GLY A 73 20.95 28.90 -35.20
C GLY A 73 21.84 27.67 -34.99
N ARG A 74 22.29 27.40 -33.75
CA ARG A 74 23.02 26.18 -33.38
C ARG A 74 22.14 25.29 -32.51
N ILE A 75 22.11 24.01 -32.86
CA ILE A 75 21.48 22.95 -32.07
C ILE A 75 22.44 22.61 -30.93
N ILE A 76 22.05 22.90 -29.70
CA ILE A 76 22.82 22.57 -28.50
C ILE A 76 22.02 21.55 -27.69
N GLU A 77 22.63 20.40 -27.45
CA GLU A 77 22.09 19.38 -26.55
C GLU A 77 22.57 19.65 -25.13
N ARG A 78 21.63 19.87 -24.20
CA ARG A 78 21.91 20.00 -22.78
C ARG A 78 21.30 18.82 -22.03
N GLN A 79 22.08 18.24 -21.12
CA GLN A 79 21.57 17.25 -20.18
C GLN A 79 20.94 17.99 -19.00
N ILE A 80 19.63 17.88 -18.86
CA ILE A 80 18.87 18.50 -17.76
C ILE A 80 18.60 17.44 -16.70
N GLU A 81 18.89 17.78 -15.45
CA GLU A 81 18.57 16.93 -14.30
C GLU A 81 17.10 17.08 -13.90
N TYR A 82 16.48 15.94 -13.69
CA TYR A 82 15.13 15.78 -13.18
C TYR A 82 15.17 14.97 -11.89
N TYR A 83 14.30 15.33 -10.95
CA TYR A 83 14.23 14.75 -9.63
C TYR A 83 12.88 14.09 -9.45
N ASN A 84 12.90 12.90 -8.85
CA ASN A 84 11.69 12.12 -8.64
C ASN A 84 10.81 12.68 -7.50
N LEU A 85 9.68 12.03 -7.25
CA LEU A 85 8.73 12.43 -6.22
C LEU A 85 9.35 12.50 -4.81
N ASP A 86 10.29 11.63 -4.47
CA ASP A 86 10.91 11.60 -3.14
C ASP A 86 11.71 12.88 -2.86
N VAL A 87 12.49 13.33 -3.84
CA VAL A 87 13.22 14.60 -3.74
C VAL A 87 12.24 15.78 -3.66
N ILE A 88 11.17 15.75 -4.46
CA ILE A 88 10.15 16.81 -4.45
C ILE A 88 9.48 16.89 -3.07
N ILE A 89 9.12 15.76 -2.46
CA ILE A 89 8.56 15.69 -1.10
C ILE A 89 9.55 16.25 -0.10
N SER A 90 10.79 15.76 -0.10
CA SER A 90 11.83 16.19 0.84
C SER A 90 12.07 17.70 0.78
N VAL A 91 12.23 18.24 -0.43
CA VAL A 91 12.37 19.69 -0.66
C VAL A 91 11.11 20.43 -0.19
N GLY A 92 9.91 19.93 -0.49
CA GLY A 92 8.65 20.52 -0.06
C GLY A 92 8.51 20.67 1.46
N TYR A 93 9.07 19.72 2.22
CA TYR A 93 9.12 19.82 3.69
C TYR A 93 10.16 20.83 4.19
N ARG A 94 11.25 21.05 3.44
CA ARG A 94 12.35 21.97 3.80
C ARG A 94 12.11 23.41 3.36
N VAL A 95 11.26 23.65 2.37
CA VAL A 95 10.99 24.98 1.81
C VAL A 95 10.06 25.79 2.72
N LYS A 96 10.48 27.00 3.07
CA LYS A 96 9.65 28.00 3.76
C LYS A 96 8.89 28.86 2.74
N SER A 97 7.70 28.49 2.29
CA SER A 97 6.84 29.36 1.44
C SER A 97 5.36 29.10 1.71
N LYS A 98 4.46 29.96 1.19
CA LYS A 98 3.01 29.73 1.29
C LYS A 98 2.64 28.42 0.60
N GLN A 99 3.16 28.21 -0.61
CA GLN A 99 3.00 26.98 -1.39
C GLN A 99 3.57 25.76 -0.65
N GLY A 100 4.77 25.87 -0.07
CA GLY A 100 5.37 24.79 0.73
C GLY A 100 4.53 24.43 1.96
N THR A 101 3.93 25.43 2.62
CA THR A 101 3.01 25.18 3.75
C THR A 101 1.74 24.46 3.29
N GLN A 102 1.13 24.90 2.20
CA GLN A 102 -0.05 24.25 1.65
C GLN A 102 0.25 22.82 1.16
N PHE A 103 1.42 22.61 0.53
CA PHE A 103 1.90 21.28 0.16
C PHE A 103 2.02 20.36 1.37
N ARG A 104 2.64 20.83 2.47
CA ARG A 104 2.74 20.02 3.71
C ARG A 104 1.39 19.71 4.33
N ILE A 105 0.45 20.65 4.33
CA ILE A 105 -0.93 20.44 4.80
C ILE A 105 -1.59 19.33 3.97
N TRP A 106 -1.50 19.44 2.65
CA TRP A 106 -2.03 18.44 1.72
C TRP A 106 -1.39 17.07 1.92
N ALA A 107 -0.05 16.99 1.92
CA ALA A 107 0.69 15.73 2.09
C ALA A 107 0.37 15.05 3.42
N THR A 108 0.25 15.84 4.50
CA THR A 108 -0.14 15.34 5.82
C THR A 108 -1.57 14.81 5.84
N ASN A 109 -2.50 15.48 5.14
CA ASN A 109 -3.88 15.01 5.02
C ASN A 109 -3.97 13.69 4.25
N VAL A 110 -3.27 13.59 3.12
CA VAL A 110 -3.17 12.36 2.33
C VAL A 110 -2.61 11.21 3.19
N LEU A 111 -1.49 11.44 3.88
CA LEU A 111 -0.91 10.45 4.78
C LEU A 111 -1.89 10.02 5.88
N ARG A 112 -2.57 10.99 6.51
CA ARG A 112 -3.57 10.70 7.55
C ARG A 112 -4.71 9.83 7.01
N GLU A 113 -5.23 10.15 5.83
CA GLU A 113 -6.30 9.34 5.21
C GLU A 113 -5.86 7.90 4.95
N TYR A 114 -4.65 7.70 4.41
CA TYR A 114 -4.12 6.36 4.18
C TYR A 114 -3.91 5.59 5.48
N LEU A 115 -3.38 6.23 6.53
CA LEU A 115 -3.22 5.60 7.84
C LEU A 115 -4.57 5.21 8.46
N MET A 116 -5.57 6.10 8.38
CA MET A 116 -6.92 5.81 8.90
C MET A 116 -7.61 4.68 8.13
N LYS A 117 -7.51 4.69 6.79
CA LYS A 117 -8.03 3.60 5.95
C LYS A 117 -7.30 2.29 6.27
N GLY A 118 -5.98 2.32 6.40
CA GLY A 118 -5.17 1.16 6.78
C GLY A 118 -5.59 0.57 8.12
N TYR A 119 -5.77 1.42 9.15
CA TYR A 119 -6.27 1.00 10.46
C TYR A 119 -7.67 0.38 10.38
N ALA A 120 -8.60 0.98 9.62
CA ALA A 120 -9.94 0.45 9.42
C ALA A 120 -9.93 -0.91 8.71
N VAL A 121 -9.07 -1.09 7.70
CA VAL A 121 -8.89 -2.37 7.00
C VAL A 121 -8.29 -3.42 7.93
N ASN A 122 -7.25 -3.09 8.69
CA ASN A 122 -6.62 -4.01 9.63
C ASN A 122 -7.61 -4.49 10.70
N ASN A 123 -8.40 -3.59 11.28
CA ASN A 123 -9.45 -3.95 12.23
C ASN A 123 -10.51 -4.86 11.62
N ARG A 124 -10.85 -4.66 10.34
CA ARG A 124 -11.78 -5.53 9.62
C ARG A 124 -11.17 -6.93 9.41
N ILE A 125 -9.88 -7.02 9.09
CA ILE A 125 -9.16 -8.28 8.91
C ILE A 125 -9.14 -9.06 10.24
N ASN A 126 -8.74 -8.44 11.34
CA ASN A 126 -8.73 -9.10 12.66
C ASN A 126 -10.11 -9.67 13.03
N ARG A 127 -11.19 -8.90 12.80
CA ARG A 127 -12.57 -9.39 13.04
C ARG A 127 -12.98 -10.55 12.13
N LEU A 128 -12.39 -10.64 10.93
CA LEU A 128 -12.63 -11.76 10.02
C LEU A 128 -11.84 -12.99 10.48
N GLU A 129 -10.62 -12.83 10.95
CA GLU A 129 -9.81 -13.89 11.55
C GLU A 129 -10.53 -14.50 12.76
N ASP A 130 -10.99 -13.67 13.71
CA ASP A 130 -11.76 -14.14 14.87
C ASP A 130 -13.01 -14.97 14.47
N LYS A 131 -13.68 -14.53 13.41
CA LYS A 131 -14.85 -15.24 12.86
C LYS A 131 -14.47 -16.57 12.23
N ILE A 132 -13.36 -16.61 11.49
CA ILE A 132 -12.85 -17.83 10.87
C ILE A 132 -12.47 -18.84 11.96
N ASP A 133 -11.81 -18.40 13.02
CA ASP A 133 -11.45 -19.27 14.15
C ASP A 133 -12.69 -19.85 14.83
N SER A 134 -13.71 -19.01 15.06
CA SER A 134 -15.00 -19.48 15.61
C SER A 134 -15.69 -20.48 14.67
N ILE A 135 -15.62 -20.27 13.36
CA ILE A 135 -16.18 -21.21 12.37
C ILE A 135 -15.41 -22.53 12.42
N ASN A 136 -14.08 -22.51 12.45
CA ASN A 136 -13.24 -23.70 12.53
C ASN A 136 -13.53 -24.52 13.79
N GLN A 137 -13.71 -23.86 14.94
CA GLN A 137 -14.12 -24.52 16.17
C GLN A 137 -15.47 -25.25 16.00
N LYS A 138 -16.48 -24.59 15.43
CA LYS A 138 -17.79 -25.22 15.18
C LYS A 138 -17.72 -26.36 14.17
N VAL A 139 -16.90 -26.23 13.13
CA VAL A 139 -16.68 -27.31 12.15
C VAL A 139 -16.06 -28.53 12.82
N ASN A 140 -15.08 -28.34 13.71
CA ASN A 140 -14.47 -29.42 14.49
C ASN A 140 -15.48 -30.09 15.44
N GLU A 141 -16.36 -29.30 16.07
CA GLU A 141 -17.45 -29.85 16.91
C GLU A 141 -18.42 -30.70 16.09
N ILE A 142 -18.79 -30.26 14.88
CA ILE A 142 -19.65 -31.01 13.97
C ILE A 142 -18.95 -32.31 13.53
N ASP A 143 -17.67 -32.26 13.14
CA ASP A 143 -16.88 -33.44 12.76
C ASP A 143 -16.82 -34.47 13.89
N PHE A 144 -16.63 -34.00 15.14
CA PHE A 144 -16.71 -34.85 16.31
C PHE A 144 -18.10 -35.49 16.41
N GLN A 145 -19.18 -34.71 16.40
CA GLN A 145 -20.54 -35.24 16.49
C GLN A 145 -20.87 -36.28 15.41
N ILE A 146 -20.44 -36.06 14.16
CA ILE A 146 -20.62 -37.02 13.06
C ILE A 146 -19.88 -38.33 13.36
N LYS A 147 -18.61 -38.26 13.78
CA LYS A 147 -17.84 -39.46 14.18
C LYS A 147 -18.52 -40.24 15.29
N PHE A 148 -19.13 -39.57 16.29
CA PHE A 148 -19.88 -40.25 17.34
C PHE A 148 -21.22 -40.81 16.88
N ALA A 149 -21.89 -40.17 15.92
CA ALA A 149 -23.14 -40.68 15.35
C ALA A 149 -22.93 -41.93 14.47
N GLU A 150 -21.75 -42.06 13.85
CA GLU A 150 -21.35 -43.25 13.07
C GLU A 150 -20.87 -44.42 13.95
N LEU A 151 -20.46 -44.16 15.20
CA LEU A 151 -20.14 -45.22 16.15
C LEU A 151 -21.45 -45.86 16.64
N PRO A 152 -21.61 -47.20 16.59
CA PRO A 152 -22.82 -47.84 17.07
C PRO A 152 -22.98 -47.56 18.57
N THR A 153 -24.00 -46.77 18.92
CA THR A 153 -24.33 -46.38 20.31
C THR A 153 -24.94 -47.51 21.13
N GLN A 154 -25.14 -48.68 20.54
CA GLN A 154 -25.80 -49.80 21.19
C GLN A 154 -24.91 -51.04 21.06
N GLY A 155 -23.82 -51.06 21.81
CA GLY A 155 -23.15 -52.32 22.13
C GLY A 155 -23.87 -52.99 23.29
N ILE A 156 -24.38 -54.21 23.12
CA ILE A 156 -24.87 -55.03 24.24
C ILE A 156 -23.73 -55.95 24.67
N PHE A 157 -23.42 -55.97 25.96
CA PHE A 157 -22.46 -56.93 26.52
C PHE A 157 -23.19 -58.23 26.86
N PHE A 158 -22.77 -59.35 26.26
CA PHE A 158 -23.33 -60.68 26.51
C PHE A 158 -22.22 -61.73 26.48
N ASP A 159 -22.19 -62.63 27.47
CA ASP A 159 -21.23 -63.73 27.59
C ASP A 159 -19.75 -63.34 27.37
N GLY A 160 -19.34 -62.20 27.93
CA GLY A 160 -17.95 -61.73 27.85
C GLY A 160 -17.57 -61.00 26.56
N GLN A 161 -18.49 -60.80 25.62
CA GLN A 161 -18.25 -60.15 24.33
C GLN A 161 -19.23 -58.98 24.10
N ILE A 162 -18.80 -57.93 23.38
CA ILE A 162 -19.63 -56.78 22.98
C ILE A 162 -20.19 -57.05 21.58
N PHE A 163 -21.50 -56.98 21.43
CA PHE A 163 -22.21 -57.15 20.16
C PHE A 163 -22.94 -55.86 19.77
N ASP A 164 -23.03 -55.56 18.48
CA ASP A 164 -23.98 -54.55 17.99
C ASP A 164 -25.41 -55.01 18.31
N ALA A 165 -26.19 -54.16 18.99
CA ALA A 165 -27.52 -54.45 19.45
C ALA A 165 -28.49 -54.78 18.32
N TYR A 166 -28.37 -54.10 17.18
CA TYR A 166 -29.22 -54.38 16.03
C TYR A 166 -28.88 -55.75 15.42
N GLU A 167 -27.59 -56.07 15.31
CA GLU A 167 -27.13 -57.36 14.80
C GLU A 167 -27.48 -58.53 15.75
N PHE A 168 -27.35 -58.32 17.07
CA PHE A 168 -27.69 -59.31 18.08
C PHE A 168 -29.20 -59.64 18.10
N VAL A 169 -30.06 -58.62 18.12
CA VAL A 169 -31.52 -58.81 18.14
C VAL A 169 -32.02 -59.45 16.84
N SER A 170 -31.45 -59.08 15.69
CA SER A 170 -31.82 -59.68 14.41
C SER A 170 -31.38 -61.14 14.28
N LYS A 171 -30.25 -61.53 14.88
CA LYS A 171 -29.81 -62.94 14.96
C LYS A 171 -30.68 -63.79 15.90
N LEU A 172 -31.12 -63.23 17.03
CA LEU A 172 -32.03 -63.89 17.97
C LEU A 172 -33.39 -64.21 17.34
N ASN A 173 -33.99 -63.26 16.63
CA ASN A 173 -35.29 -63.47 15.97
C ASN A 173 -35.22 -64.42 14.76
N ARG A 174 -34.02 -64.70 14.22
CA ARG A 174 -33.82 -65.69 13.14
C ARG A 174 -33.55 -67.11 13.66
N SER A 175 -33.33 -67.29 14.97
CA SER A 175 -33.02 -68.59 15.59
C SER A 175 -34.19 -69.22 16.34
N ASN A 176 -35.41 -68.67 16.21
CA ASN A 176 -36.67 -69.27 16.68
C ASN A 176 -37.53 -69.73 15.51
#